data_AF-A0A3N5W0F3-F1
#
_entry.id   AF-A0A3N5W0F3-F1
#
_cell.length_a   1.000
_cell.length_b   1.000
_cell.length_c   1.000
_cell.angle_alpha   90.00
_cell.angle_beta   90.00
_cell.angle_gamma   90.00
#
_symmetry.space_group_name_H-M   'P 1'
#
loop_
_entity.id
_entity.type
_entity.pdbx_description
1 polymer ?
#
loop_
_entity_poly.entity_id
_entity_poly.type
_entity_poly.pdbx_seq_one_letter_code
_entity_poly.pdbx_strand_id
1 'polypeptide(L)'
;AYQALRVTAIKPNYAEAIKILKLEPKEGQAERVRQIEKHGHKLLDAAKAQIAAVTLDQDGSLIFQRGEPVYRIYARPAEHNRVAGAGDTFISALALALSTGAQTTTAAEIASAAASIVVEKPGTSTCFIEELKGYFTGEAKYITDSFHMAARVAAYRRQGKRIVFTNGCFDILHSGHIQYLNQAKAQGQVLIVGINSDSGVRRLKGPTRPINTLEERAQVLSALSCVDHIIPFDEDIPFSLIRLIQPDVFVKGGDYTRDKLPEAALVEELGGKVHILPYIENHSTSGIIERIQQTLVNDLVSDRPNKEPAETSPIEKKTDGRTLKRNKSSRKQPVAKEPFSLE
;
A
#
# COMPACT_ATOMS: atom_id res chain seq x y z
N ALA A 1 -27.00 38.39 -19.98
CA ALA A 1 -26.43 37.71 -21.16
C ALA A 1 -26.78 36.22 -21.20
N TYR A 2 -26.57 35.45 -20.14
CA TYR A 2 -26.69 33.97 -20.20
C TYR A 2 -28.07 33.36 -19.88
N GLN A 3 -29.13 34.16 -19.73
CA GLN A 3 -30.45 33.67 -19.28
C GLN A 3 -31.16 32.72 -20.25
N ALA A 4 -30.75 32.69 -21.52
CA ALA A 4 -31.28 31.77 -22.54
C ALA A 4 -30.54 30.41 -22.58
N LEU A 5 -29.36 30.33 -21.97
CA LEU A 5 -28.59 29.10 -21.87
C LEU A 5 -29.14 28.32 -20.68
N ARG A 6 -29.59 27.08 -20.91
CA ARG A 6 -29.96 26.15 -19.83
C ARG A 6 -28.67 25.67 -19.16
N VAL A 7 -28.08 26.55 -18.33
CA VAL A 7 -26.78 26.30 -17.72
C VAL A 7 -26.89 25.10 -16.77
N THR A 8 -26.10 24.05 -17.01
CA THR A 8 -26.07 22.88 -16.12
C THR A 8 -25.40 23.23 -14.79
N ALA A 9 -24.18 23.78 -14.85
CA ALA A 9 -23.37 24.08 -13.68
C ALA A 9 -22.70 25.46 -13.78
N ILE A 10 -22.55 26.14 -12.64
CA ILE A 10 -21.71 27.33 -12.48
C ILE A 10 -20.65 27.09 -11.40
N LYS A 11 -19.52 27.78 -11.49
CA LYS A 11 -18.45 27.72 -10.48
C LYS A 11 -17.99 29.11 -10.03
N PRO A 12 -18.77 29.84 -9.22
CA PRO A 12 -18.28 31.09 -8.65
C PRO A 12 -17.22 30.82 -7.58
N ASN A 13 -16.26 31.73 -7.42
CA ASN A 13 -15.50 31.83 -6.18
C ASN A 13 -16.31 32.58 -5.09
N TYR A 14 -15.79 32.66 -3.87
CA TYR A 14 -16.45 33.36 -2.76
C TYR A 14 -16.87 34.79 -3.12
N ALA A 15 -15.96 35.59 -3.69
CA ALA A 15 -16.20 37.00 -4.03
C ALA A 15 -17.28 37.15 -5.12
N GLU A 16 -17.28 36.28 -6.12
CA GLU A 16 -18.31 36.21 -7.15
C GLU A 16 -19.66 35.79 -6.58
N ALA A 17 -19.68 34.80 -5.69
CA ALA A 17 -20.90 34.30 -5.06
C ALA A 17 -21.59 35.39 -4.23
N ILE A 18 -20.86 36.09 -3.35
CA ILE A 18 -21.45 37.16 -2.55
C ILE A 18 -21.92 38.34 -3.40
N LYS A 19 -21.23 38.64 -4.52
CA LYS A 19 -21.64 39.68 -5.46
C LYS A 19 -22.94 39.33 -6.17
N ILE A 20 -23.11 38.08 -6.60
CA ILE A 20 -24.36 37.57 -7.19
C ILE A 20 -25.50 37.62 -6.17
N LEU A 21 -25.20 37.23 -4.92
CA LEU A 21 -26.17 37.15 -3.83
C LEU A 21 -26.47 38.51 -3.16
N LYS A 22 -25.71 39.56 -3.51
CA LYS A 22 -25.76 40.89 -2.88
C LYS A 22 -25.60 40.81 -1.36
N LEU A 23 -24.59 40.06 -0.90
CA LEU A 23 -24.26 39.89 0.51
C LEU A 23 -22.98 40.66 0.85
N GLU A 24 -22.92 41.19 2.07
CA GLU A 24 -21.69 41.78 2.61
C GLU A 24 -20.63 40.69 2.85
N PRO A 25 -19.35 40.95 2.54
CA PRO A 25 -18.27 39.99 2.79
C PRO A 25 -18.11 39.72 4.30
N LYS A 26 -17.69 38.49 4.61
CA LYS A 26 -17.35 38.07 5.96
C LYS A 26 -15.86 37.80 6.08
N GLU A 27 -15.31 38.13 7.23
CA GLU A 27 -13.92 37.86 7.57
C GLU A 27 -13.82 36.52 8.32
N GLY A 28 -12.74 35.78 8.06
CA GLY A 28 -12.52 34.49 8.69
C GLY A 28 -13.14 33.31 7.93
N GLN A 29 -12.35 32.24 7.84
CA GLN A 29 -12.68 30.99 7.14
C GLN A 29 -14.04 30.42 7.56
N ALA A 30 -14.29 30.27 8.86
CA ALA A 30 -15.53 29.68 9.37
C ALA A 30 -16.78 30.50 9.01
N GLU A 31 -16.69 31.83 9.02
CA GLU A 31 -17.82 32.71 8.71
C GLU A 31 -18.15 32.71 7.22
N ARG A 32 -17.12 32.74 6.35
CA ARG A 32 -17.28 32.64 4.89
C ARG A 32 -18.00 31.35 4.51
N VAL A 33 -17.59 30.23 5.11
CA VAL A 33 -18.22 28.92 4.89
C VAL A 33 -19.69 28.94 5.31
N ARG A 34 -19.98 29.36 6.55
CA ARG A 34 -21.37 29.43 7.07
C ARG A 34 -22.25 30.35 6.24
N GLN A 35 -21.71 31.47 5.77
CA GLN A 35 -22.45 32.41 4.92
C GLN A 35 -22.88 31.77 3.60
N ILE A 36 -21.96 31.09 2.91
CA ILE A 36 -22.26 30.42 1.65
C ILE A 36 -23.14 29.20 1.88
N GLU A 37 -22.93 28.42 2.94
CA GLU A 37 -23.82 27.30 3.29
C GLU A 37 -25.27 27.77 3.47
N LYS A 38 -25.48 28.90 4.17
CA LYS A 38 -26.80 29.47 4.41
C LYS A 38 -27.48 30.05 3.17
N HIS A 39 -26.72 30.67 2.26
CA HIS A 39 -27.29 31.47 1.17
C HIS A 39 -27.01 30.95 -0.24
N GLY A 40 -26.11 29.98 -0.39
CA GLY A 40 -25.58 29.52 -1.67
C GLY A 40 -26.62 28.84 -2.57
N HIS A 41 -27.67 28.24 -2.01
CA HIS A 41 -28.78 27.68 -2.79
C HIS A 41 -29.43 28.71 -3.72
N LYS A 42 -29.46 30.00 -3.32
CA LYS A 42 -30.03 31.10 -4.13
C LYS A 42 -29.25 31.36 -5.42
N LEU A 43 -27.99 30.90 -5.52
CA LEU A 43 -27.21 30.97 -6.75
C LEU A 43 -27.83 30.16 -7.88
N LEU A 44 -28.49 29.04 -7.56
CA LEU A 44 -29.17 28.19 -8.54
C LEU A 44 -30.29 28.94 -9.25
N ASP A 45 -31.04 29.77 -8.52
CA ASP A 45 -32.12 30.59 -9.08
C ASP A 45 -31.58 31.81 -9.81
N ALA A 46 -30.62 32.52 -9.21
CA ALA A 46 -30.01 33.70 -9.80
C ALA A 46 -29.34 33.40 -11.15
N ALA A 47 -28.67 32.24 -11.26
CA ALA A 47 -27.99 31.81 -12.47
C ALA A 47 -28.85 30.93 -13.40
N LYS A 48 -30.07 30.57 -12.99
CA LYS A 48 -30.91 29.55 -13.64
C LYS A 48 -30.14 28.25 -13.92
N ALA A 49 -29.34 27.82 -12.94
CA ALA A 49 -28.49 26.64 -13.03
C ALA A 49 -29.07 25.44 -12.26
N GLN A 50 -28.64 24.23 -12.62
CA GLN A 50 -28.95 23.01 -11.85
C GLN A 50 -27.95 22.78 -10.71
N ILE A 51 -26.69 23.16 -10.93
CA ILE A 51 -25.56 22.96 -10.01
C ILE A 51 -24.82 24.29 -9.80
N ALA A 52 -24.43 24.57 -8.55
CA ALA A 52 -23.50 25.65 -8.22
C ALA A 52 -22.37 25.11 -7.34
N ALA A 53 -21.14 25.17 -7.84
CA ALA A 53 -19.92 24.77 -7.13
C ALA A 53 -19.16 26.00 -6.65
N VAL A 54 -19.39 26.42 -5.40
CA VAL A 54 -18.77 27.62 -4.84
C VAL A 54 -17.40 27.29 -4.26
N THR A 55 -16.33 27.80 -4.87
CA THR A 55 -14.96 27.60 -4.39
C THR A 55 -14.58 28.66 -3.35
N LEU A 56 -13.96 28.24 -2.24
CA LEU A 56 -13.63 29.06 -1.07
C LEU A 56 -12.11 29.03 -0.79
N ASP A 57 -11.30 29.03 -1.84
CA ASP A 57 -9.84 29.01 -1.75
C ASP A 57 -9.34 27.79 -0.92
N GLN A 58 -8.47 28.03 0.07
CA GLN A 58 -7.93 27.01 0.98
C GLN A 58 -8.98 26.35 1.88
N ASP A 59 -10.22 26.83 1.86
CA ASP A 59 -11.29 26.26 2.67
C ASP A 59 -11.96 25.09 1.95
N GLY A 60 -11.77 24.96 0.63
CA GLY A 60 -12.41 23.94 -0.20
C GLY A 60 -13.61 24.49 -0.97
N SER A 61 -14.68 23.71 -1.11
CA SER A 61 -15.84 24.08 -1.94
C SER A 61 -17.17 23.62 -1.36
N LEU A 62 -18.24 24.38 -1.61
CA LEU A 62 -19.62 24.00 -1.32
C LEU A 62 -20.37 23.75 -2.63
N ILE A 63 -21.00 22.59 -2.73
CA ILE A 63 -21.72 22.13 -3.91
C ILE A 63 -23.21 22.15 -3.60
N PHE A 64 -23.96 22.87 -4.43
CA PHE A 64 -25.40 22.97 -4.37
C PHE A 64 -26.00 22.34 -5.62
N GLN A 65 -26.99 21.48 -5.44
CA GLN A 65 -27.80 20.91 -6.52
C GLN A 65 -29.27 20.99 -6.13
N ARG A 66 -30.16 21.26 -7.10
CA ARG A 66 -31.60 21.30 -6.85
C ARG A 66 -32.11 19.97 -6.29
N GLY A 67 -32.81 20.05 -5.16
CA GLY A 67 -33.41 18.87 -4.51
C GLY A 67 -32.45 18.04 -3.66
N GLU A 68 -31.16 18.39 -3.62
CA GLU A 68 -30.13 17.65 -2.88
C GLU A 68 -29.61 18.48 -1.69
N PRO A 69 -29.13 17.83 -0.62
CA PRO A 69 -28.44 18.52 0.46
C PRO A 69 -27.14 19.16 -0.03
N VAL A 70 -26.69 20.21 0.66
CA VAL A 70 -25.40 20.84 0.38
C VAL A 70 -24.27 19.84 0.65
N TYR A 71 -23.33 19.75 -0.27
CA TYR A 71 -22.16 18.90 -0.13
C TYR A 71 -20.89 19.73 0.04
N ARG A 72 -20.10 19.39 1.07
CA ARG A 72 -18.85 20.08 1.40
C ARG A 72 -17.65 19.25 0.96
N ILE A 73 -16.79 19.87 0.16
CA ILE A 73 -15.46 19.35 -0.18
C ILE A 73 -14.43 20.17 0.58
N TYR A 74 -13.51 19.51 1.29
CA TYR A 74 -12.41 20.16 2.00
C TYR A 74 -11.19 20.27 1.09
N ALA A 75 -10.51 21.42 1.10
CA ALA A 75 -9.26 21.54 0.37
C ALA A 75 -8.14 20.77 1.10
N ARG A 76 -7.19 20.24 0.32
CA ARG A 76 -5.90 19.82 0.85
C ARG A 76 -4.97 21.05 0.84
N PRO A 77 -4.36 21.43 1.97
CA PRO A 77 -3.46 22.57 2.00
C PRO A 77 -2.27 22.33 1.07
N ALA A 78 -2.09 23.18 0.06
CA ALA A 78 -0.88 23.19 -0.77
C ALA A 78 0.12 24.22 -0.21
N GLU A 79 1.40 23.86 -0.13
CA GLU A 79 2.46 24.75 0.37
C GLU A 79 2.65 26.01 -0.50
N HIS A 80 2.23 25.94 -1.78
CA HIS A 80 2.37 27.01 -2.75
C HIS A 80 1.00 27.53 -3.18
N ASN A 81 0.70 28.79 -2.83
CA ASN A 81 -0.62 29.38 -3.02
C ASN A 81 -0.72 30.10 -4.38
N ARG A 82 -0.63 29.37 -5.50
CA ARG A 82 -0.76 29.95 -6.85
C ARG A 82 -2.10 29.57 -7.48
N VAL A 83 -3.00 30.55 -7.58
CA VAL A 83 -4.44 30.35 -7.91
C VAL A 83 -4.72 30.41 -9.42
N ALA A 84 -3.72 30.73 -10.26
CA ALA A 84 -3.92 30.92 -11.70
C ALA A 84 -4.32 29.59 -12.38
N GLY A 85 -5.48 29.56 -13.06
CA GLY A 85 -5.97 28.40 -13.80
C GLY A 85 -6.68 27.32 -12.96
N ALA A 86 -6.70 27.43 -11.63
CA ALA A 86 -7.39 26.47 -10.76
C ALA A 86 -8.91 26.44 -11.00
N GLY A 87 -9.50 27.62 -11.20
CA GLY A 87 -10.93 27.74 -11.49
C GLY A 87 -11.33 27.12 -12.84
N ASP A 88 -10.51 27.33 -13.87
CA ASP A 88 -10.73 26.78 -15.21
C ASP A 88 -10.55 25.26 -15.22
N THR A 89 -9.55 24.76 -14.49
CA THR A 89 -9.34 23.31 -14.29
C THR A 89 -10.52 22.68 -13.59
N PHE A 90 -11.01 23.31 -12.51
CA PHE A 90 -12.17 22.82 -11.77
C PHE A 90 -13.40 22.70 -12.68
N ILE A 91 -13.79 23.77 -13.37
CA ILE A 91 -15.01 23.74 -14.21
C ILE A 91 -14.87 22.77 -15.39
N SER A 92 -13.66 22.63 -15.96
CA SER A 92 -13.38 21.68 -17.04
C SER A 92 -13.52 20.22 -16.59
N ALA A 93 -12.93 19.88 -15.44
CA ALA A 93 -13.03 18.53 -14.87
C ALA A 93 -14.45 18.20 -14.40
N LEU A 94 -15.16 19.19 -13.81
CA LEU A 94 -16.57 19.05 -13.45
C LEU A 94 -17.43 18.76 -14.69
N ALA A 95 -17.24 19.54 -15.76
CA ALA A 95 -17.98 19.36 -17.01
C ALA A 95 -17.72 17.98 -17.62
N LEU A 96 -16.46 17.53 -17.64
CA LEU A 96 -16.08 16.22 -18.15
C LEU A 96 -16.74 15.10 -17.35
N ALA A 97 -16.64 15.12 -16.01
CA ALA A 97 -17.23 14.08 -15.17
C ALA A 97 -18.77 14.05 -15.24
N LEU A 98 -19.43 15.20 -15.28
CA LEU A 98 -20.88 15.27 -15.48
C LEU A 98 -21.29 14.71 -16.86
N SER A 99 -20.49 14.95 -17.91
CA SER A 99 -20.78 14.46 -19.26
C SER A 99 -20.74 12.94 -19.38
N THR A 100 -20.01 12.26 -18.49
CA THR A 100 -19.98 10.79 -18.41
C THR A 100 -21.11 10.22 -17.54
N GLY A 101 -22.02 11.06 -17.05
CA GLY A 101 -23.11 10.65 -16.16
C GLY A 101 -22.71 10.44 -14.70
N ALA A 102 -21.56 10.99 -14.27
CA ALA A 102 -21.17 10.91 -12.86
C ALA A 102 -22.16 11.70 -11.98
N GLN A 103 -22.35 11.24 -10.74
CA GLN A 103 -23.08 12.00 -9.73
C GLN A 103 -22.38 13.34 -9.47
N THR A 104 -23.16 14.39 -9.20
CA THR A 104 -22.63 15.75 -8.99
C THR A 104 -21.57 15.83 -7.90
N THR A 105 -21.75 15.11 -6.80
CA THR A 105 -20.78 15.06 -5.70
C THR A 105 -19.46 14.43 -6.16
N THR A 106 -19.51 13.28 -6.85
CA THR A 106 -18.35 12.63 -7.45
C THR A 106 -17.67 13.52 -8.49
N ALA A 107 -18.44 14.17 -9.36
CA ALA A 107 -17.91 15.08 -10.37
C ALA A 107 -17.21 16.29 -9.73
N ALA A 108 -17.76 16.82 -8.64
CA ALA A 108 -17.18 17.92 -7.90
C ALA A 108 -15.91 17.51 -7.12
N GLU A 109 -15.85 16.28 -6.59
CA GLU A 109 -14.63 15.73 -6.00
C GLU A 109 -13.52 15.64 -7.05
N ILE A 110 -13.81 15.08 -8.24
CA ILE A 110 -12.89 15.01 -9.37
C ILE A 110 -12.39 16.40 -9.77
N ALA A 111 -13.30 17.38 -9.83
CA ALA A 111 -12.97 18.75 -10.15
C ALA A 111 -12.06 19.41 -9.10
N SER A 112 -12.35 19.20 -7.82
CA SER A 112 -11.57 19.71 -6.70
C SER A 112 -10.17 19.12 -6.67
N ALA A 113 -10.04 17.81 -6.91
CA ALA A 113 -8.77 17.11 -7.04
C ALA A 113 -7.92 17.67 -8.18
N ALA A 114 -8.49 17.80 -9.38
CA ALA A 114 -7.79 18.33 -10.54
C ALA A 114 -7.30 19.78 -10.31
N ALA A 115 -8.13 20.62 -9.70
CA ALA A 115 -7.76 21.99 -9.36
C ALA A 115 -6.62 22.02 -8.34
N SER A 116 -6.67 21.16 -7.32
CA SER A 116 -5.61 21.07 -6.29
C SER A 116 -4.26 20.67 -6.90
N ILE A 117 -4.24 19.69 -7.80
CA ILE A 117 -3.02 19.27 -8.53
C ILE A 117 -2.42 20.42 -9.34
N VAL A 118 -3.25 21.25 -9.99
CA VAL A 118 -2.75 22.35 -10.83
C VAL A 118 -2.20 23.51 -10.01
N VAL A 119 -2.78 23.79 -8.84
CA VAL A 119 -2.29 24.84 -7.92
C VAL A 119 -0.86 24.56 -7.44
N GLU A 120 -0.44 23.30 -7.38
CA GLU A 120 0.92 22.89 -6.98
C GLU A 120 1.97 23.06 -8.09
N LYS A 121 1.56 23.39 -9.33
CA LYS A 121 2.45 23.46 -10.49
C LYS A 121 2.86 24.90 -10.85
N PRO A 122 4.04 25.08 -11.49
CA PRO A 122 4.45 26.39 -11.99
C PRO A 122 3.64 26.82 -13.22
N GLY A 123 3.20 28.09 -13.23
CA GLY A 123 2.54 28.72 -14.39
C GLY A 123 1.14 28.18 -14.68
N THR A 124 0.58 28.53 -15.84
CA THR A 124 -0.67 27.94 -16.33
C THR A 124 -0.41 26.51 -16.75
N SER A 125 -0.79 25.55 -15.91
CA SER A 125 -0.54 24.12 -16.10
C SER A 125 -1.84 23.34 -16.29
N THR A 126 -1.73 22.17 -16.91
CA THR A 126 -2.85 21.22 -17.07
C THR A 126 -2.77 20.09 -16.05
N CYS A 127 -3.91 19.51 -15.70
CA CYS A 127 -3.99 18.25 -14.96
C CYS A 127 -4.06 17.08 -15.95
N PHE A 128 -3.10 16.15 -15.88
CA PHE A 128 -3.15 14.90 -16.64
C PHE A 128 -3.95 13.84 -15.88
N ILE A 129 -4.49 12.87 -16.62
CA ILE A 129 -5.35 11.81 -16.04
C ILE A 129 -4.59 10.93 -15.04
N GLU A 130 -3.28 10.72 -15.25
CA GLU A 130 -2.43 9.93 -14.36
C GLU A 130 -2.25 10.61 -13.00
N GLU A 131 -2.18 11.94 -12.97
CA GLU A 131 -2.05 12.73 -11.74
C GLU A 131 -3.35 12.69 -10.96
N LEU A 132 -4.47 12.83 -11.66
CA LEU A 132 -5.81 12.76 -11.08
C LEU A 132 -6.10 11.37 -10.52
N LYS A 133 -5.81 10.31 -11.27
CA LYS A 133 -5.83 8.93 -10.77
C LYS A 133 -4.98 8.82 -9.51
N GLY A 134 -3.75 9.34 -9.56
CA GLY A 134 -2.83 9.33 -8.44
C GLY A 134 -3.32 10.04 -7.18
N TYR A 135 -4.17 11.06 -7.32
CA TYR A 135 -4.77 11.80 -6.21
C TYR A 135 -5.90 11.00 -5.54
N PHE A 136 -6.73 10.30 -6.33
CA PHE A 136 -7.86 9.48 -5.84
C PHE A 136 -7.44 8.11 -5.31
N THR A 137 -6.41 7.52 -5.91
CA THR A 137 -5.73 6.35 -5.34
C THR A 137 -4.82 6.78 -4.18
N GLY A 138 -5.11 7.91 -3.52
CA GLY A 138 -4.19 8.70 -2.73
C GLY A 138 -3.25 7.83 -1.92
N GLU A 139 -1.94 7.98 -2.12
CA GLU A 139 -0.92 7.26 -1.36
C GLU A 139 -1.19 5.75 -1.17
N ALA A 140 -1.93 5.09 -2.07
CA ALA A 140 -1.94 3.64 -2.12
C ALA A 140 -0.57 3.25 -2.67
N LYS A 141 0.40 3.18 -1.75
CA LYS A 141 1.73 2.67 -2.03
C LYS A 141 1.60 1.31 -2.71
N TYR A 142 0.56 0.55 -2.39
CA TYR A 142 0.22 -0.67 -3.08
C TYR A 142 -0.41 -0.45 -4.46
N ILE A 143 0.37 -0.76 -5.51
CA ILE A 143 0.00 -0.70 -6.92
C ILE A 143 0.03 -2.13 -7.49
N THR A 144 -1.15 -2.65 -7.84
CA THR A 144 -1.28 -4.01 -8.41
C THR A 144 -1.11 -4.04 -9.93
N ASP A 145 -1.33 -2.91 -10.61
CA ASP A 145 -1.23 -2.80 -12.06
C ASP A 145 0.18 -2.37 -12.51
N SER A 146 0.80 -3.20 -13.36
CA SER A 146 2.12 -2.93 -13.92
C SER A 146 2.15 -1.69 -14.81
N PHE A 147 1.05 -1.37 -15.50
CA PHE A 147 0.98 -0.16 -16.34
C PHE A 147 1.01 1.11 -15.47
N HIS A 148 0.21 1.16 -14.41
CA HIS A 148 0.28 2.23 -13.41
C HIS A 148 1.67 2.34 -12.75
N MET A 149 2.32 1.22 -12.43
CA MET A 149 3.68 1.25 -11.89
C MET A 149 4.67 1.85 -12.90
N ALA A 150 4.63 1.44 -14.16
CA ALA A 150 5.47 1.98 -15.22
C ALA A 150 5.27 3.50 -15.38
N ALA A 151 4.02 3.98 -15.32
CA ALA A 151 3.71 5.41 -15.39
C ALA A 151 4.34 6.19 -14.22
N ARG A 152 4.30 5.64 -12.99
CA ARG A 152 4.96 6.25 -11.81
C ARG A 152 6.47 6.29 -11.97
N VAL A 153 7.08 5.17 -12.37
CA VAL A 153 8.52 5.08 -12.65
C VAL A 153 8.95 6.11 -13.70
N ALA A 154 8.21 6.22 -14.81
CA ALA A 154 8.47 7.20 -15.85
C ALA A 154 8.37 8.65 -15.32
N ALA A 155 7.39 8.94 -14.46
CA ALA A 155 7.26 10.25 -13.83
C ALA A 155 8.46 10.57 -12.92
N TYR A 156 8.92 9.61 -12.11
CA TYR A 156 10.11 9.78 -11.26
C TYR A 156 11.39 9.99 -12.07
N ARG A 157 11.55 9.26 -13.17
CA ARG A 157 12.67 9.47 -14.09
C ARG A 157 12.66 10.87 -14.71
N ARG A 158 11.51 11.37 -15.15
CA ARG A 158 11.38 12.76 -15.64
C ARG A 158 11.73 13.81 -14.57
N GLN A 159 11.53 13.48 -13.30
CA GLN A 159 11.92 14.33 -12.16
C GLN A 159 13.40 14.15 -11.76
N GLY A 160 14.16 13.30 -12.44
CA GLY A 160 15.56 13.01 -12.09
C GLY A 160 15.74 12.28 -10.76
N LYS A 161 14.69 11.62 -10.25
CA LYS A 161 14.76 10.87 -8.99
C LYS A 161 15.44 9.52 -9.20
N ARG A 162 16.32 9.16 -8.26
CA ARG A 162 16.95 7.84 -8.20
C ARG A 162 15.99 6.81 -7.60
N ILE A 163 15.74 5.75 -8.34
CA ILE A 163 14.79 4.68 -8.01
C ILE A 163 15.53 3.49 -7.44
N VAL A 164 15.12 3.09 -6.23
CA VAL A 164 15.59 1.91 -5.52
C VAL A 164 14.51 0.84 -5.58
N PHE A 165 14.92 -0.39 -5.85
CA PHE A 165 14.04 -1.56 -5.81
C PHE A 165 14.59 -2.61 -4.85
N THR A 166 13.69 -3.20 -4.06
CA THR A 166 13.96 -4.39 -3.23
C THR A 166 12.78 -5.32 -3.35
N ASN A 167 12.95 -6.60 -3.02
CA ASN A 167 11.84 -7.54 -2.91
C ASN A 167 11.93 -8.43 -1.67
N GLY A 168 10.78 -8.94 -1.24
CA GLY A 168 10.70 -9.93 -0.18
C GLY A 168 9.28 -10.35 0.16
N CYS A 169 9.19 -11.36 1.02
CA CYS A 169 7.92 -11.89 1.52
C CYS A 169 7.27 -10.98 2.57
N PHE A 170 8.07 -10.42 3.49
CA PHE A 170 7.62 -9.50 4.56
C PHE A 170 6.41 -10.02 5.37
N ASP A 171 6.39 -11.33 5.69
CA ASP A 171 5.27 -12.02 6.36
C ASP A 171 4.94 -11.42 7.74
N ILE A 172 5.88 -11.43 8.68
CA ILE A 172 5.77 -10.74 9.96
C ILE A 172 6.92 -9.76 10.06
N LEU A 173 6.60 -8.46 10.10
CA LEU A 173 7.60 -7.42 10.25
C LEU A 173 8.25 -7.46 11.64
N HIS A 174 9.52 -7.08 11.67
CA HIS A 174 10.30 -6.92 12.89
C HIS A 174 11.35 -5.83 12.65
N SER A 175 12.06 -5.42 13.70
CA SER A 175 13.08 -4.35 13.66
C SER A 175 14.09 -4.53 12.53
N GLY A 176 14.55 -5.75 12.27
CA GLY A 176 15.43 -6.06 11.14
C GLY A 176 14.87 -5.63 9.77
N HIS A 177 13.59 -5.91 9.48
CA HIS A 177 12.95 -5.45 8.22
C HIS A 177 12.88 -3.92 8.13
N ILE A 178 12.58 -3.25 9.25
CA ILE A 178 12.47 -1.79 9.27
C ILE A 178 13.83 -1.14 9.01
N GLN A 179 14.89 -1.62 9.68
CA GLN A 179 16.25 -1.13 9.45
C GLN A 179 16.71 -1.41 8.02
N TYR A 180 16.44 -2.60 7.50
CA TYR A 180 16.72 -2.97 6.11
C TYR A 180 16.05 -2.03 5.11
N LEU A 181 14.74 -1.79 5.23
CA LEU A 181 14.00 -0.92 4.32
C LEU A 181 14.45 0.54 4.42
N ASN A 182 14.81 1.02 5.62
CA ASN A 182 15.39 2.36 5.78
C ASN A 182 16.76 2.49 5.10
N GLN A 183 17.63 1.48 5.24
CA GLN A 183 18.92 1.46 4.55
C GLN A 183 18.76 1.36 3.04
N ALA A 184 17.76 0.62 2.56
CA ALA A 184 17.42 0.56 1.14
C ALA A 184 16.95 1.94 0.63
N LYS A 185 16.00 2.58 1.32
CA LYS A 185 15.53 3.94 1.00
C LYS A 185 16.67 4.95 0.95
N ALA A 186 17.66 4.85 1.83
CA ALA A 186 18.82 5.74 1.85
C ALA A 186 19.67 5.68 0.55
N GLN A 187 19.51 4.65 -0.28
CA GLN A 187 20.22 4.54 -1.56
C GLN A 187 19.60 5.39 -2.69
N GLY A 188 18.45 6.03 -2.48
CA GLY A 188 17.81 6.87 -3.50
C GLY A 188 16.66 7.71 -2.98
N GLN A 189 15.89 8.31 -3.88
CA GLN A 189 14.75 9.17 -3.51
C GLN A 189 13.42 8.43 -3.53
N VAL A 190 13.33 7.29 -4.22
CA VAL A 190 12.11 6.47 -4.31
C VAL A 190 12.45 5.01 -4.03
N LEU A 191 11.78 4.38 -3.08
CA LEU A 191 11.85 2.96 -2.76
C LEU A 191 10.58 2.26 -3.22
N ILE A 192 10.74 1.33 -4.14
CA ILE A 192 9.70 0.42 -4.62
C ILE A 192 9.99 -0.97 -4.03
N VAL A 193 8.98 -1.59 -3.42
CA VAL A 193 9.07 -2.90 -2.78
C VAL A 193 8.26 -3.93 -3.55
N GLY A 194 8.94 -4.90 -4.17
CA GLY A 194 8.29 -6.08 -4.72
C GLY A 194 7.87 -7.02 -3.58
N ILE A 195 6.59 -7.41 -3.54
CA ILE A 195 6.09 -8.36 -2.55
C ILE A 195 5.64 -9.67 -3.20
N ASN A 196 6.13 -10.80 -2.70
CA ASN A 196 5.74 -12.12 -3.22
C ASN A 196 4.25 -12.38 -2.99
N SER A 197 3.56 -12.97 -3.97
CA SER A 197 2.23 -13.57 -3.83
C SER A 197 2.21 -14.68 -2.77
N ASP A 198 1.02 -15.07 -2.31
CA ASP A 198 0.90 -16.16 -1.33
C ASP A 198 1.35 -17.51 -1.90
N SER A 199 1.07 -17.77 -3.19
CA SER A 199 1.58 -18.93 -3.92
C SER A 199 3.11 -18.93 -4.02
N GLY A 200 3.71 -17.78 -4.34
CA GLY A 200 5.17 -17.63 -4.41
C GLY A 200 5.83 -17.87 -3.06
N VAL A 201 5.25 -17.35 -1.97
CA VAL A 201 5.74 -17.62 -0.62
C VAL A 201 5.61 -19.10 -0.25
N ARG A 202 4.48 -19.75 -0.59
CA ARG A 202 4.29 -21.20 -0.37
C ARG A 202 5.36 -22.03 -1.07
N ARG A 203 5.67 -21.72 -2.34
CA ARG A 203 6.73 -22.41 -3.10
C ARG A 203 8.10 -22.20 -2.46
N LEU A 204 8.39 -21.00 -1.97
CA LEU A 204 9.69 -20.65 -1.41
C LEU A 204 9.92 -21.17 0.02
N LYS A 205 8.89 -21.14 0.87
CA LYS A 205 9.03 -21.37 2.33
C LYS A 205 8.23 -22.56 2.86
N GLY A 206 7.42 -23.22 2.01
CA GLY A 206 6.59 -24.36 2.37
C GLY A 206 5.11 -24.00 2.61
N PRO A 207 4.25 -25.02 2.80
CA PRO A 207 2.80 -24.87 2.76
C PRO A 207 2.20 -24.11 3.94
N THR A 208 2.94 -23.99 5.06
CA THR A 208 2.50 -23.29 6.28
C THR A 208 2.76 -21.78 6.23
N ARG A 209 3.26 -21.26 5.09
CA ARG A 209 3.57 -19.85 4.87
C ARG A 209 2.88 -19.34 3.60
N PRO A 210 2.51 -18.06 3.50
CA PRO A 210 2.65 -17.02 4.52
C PRO A 210 1.60 -17.19 5.63
N ILE A 211 1.79 -16.50 6.76
CA ILE A 211 0.76 -16.38 7.80
C ILE A 211 -0.24 -15.30 7.42
N ASN A 212 0.26 -14.17 6.93
CA ASN A 212 -0.55 -13.04 6.50
C ASN A 212 -0.73 -13.08 4.98
N THR A 213 -1.94 -12.79 4.50
CA THR A 213 -2.26 -12.67 3.08
C THR A 213 -1.44 -11.58 2.40
N LEU A 214 -1.36 -11.64 1.08
CA LEU A 214 -0.68 -10.62 0.27
C LEU A 214 -1.18 -9.22 0.58
N GLU A 215 -2.49 -9.06 0.68
CA GLU A 215 -3.16 -7.79 0.96
C GLU A 215 -2.78 -7.25 2.34
N GLU A 216 -2.80 -8.10 3.38
CA GLU A 216 -2.41 -7.72 4.75
C GLU A 216 -0.94 -7.29 4.81
N ARG A 217 -0.04 -8.05 4.18
CA ARG A 217 1.39 -7.72 4.16
C ARG A 217 1.64 -6.40 3.42
N ALA A 218 0.96 -6.17 2.30
CA ALA A 218 1.03 -4.91 1.56
C ALA A 218 0.48 -3.73 2.37
N GLN A 219 -0.61 -3.92 3.12
CA GLN A 219 -1.19 -2.89 3.99
C GLN A 219 -0.21 -2.48 5.10
N VAL A 220 0.43 -3.46 5.76
CA VAL A 220 1.43 -3.18 6.80
C VAL A 220 2.64 -2.44 6.22
N LEU A 221 3.16 -2.86 5.08
CA LEU A 221 4.26 -2.15 4.40
C LEU A 221 3.85 -0.74 3.98
N SER A 222 2.59 -0.53 3.59
CA SER A 222 2.10 0.79 3.16
C SER A 222 2.16 1.82 4.30
N ALA A 223 2.08 1.38 5.55
CA ALA A 223 2.21 2.24 6.72
C ALA A 223 3.65 2.73 6.97
N LEU A 224 4.67 2.15 6.33
CA LEU A 224 6.06 2.52 6.55
C LEU A 224 6.44 3.77 5.74
N SER A 225 6.92 4.81 6.41
CA SER A 225 7.31 6.08 5.79
C SER A 225 8.45 5.96 4.77
N CYS A 226 9.33 4.96 4.92
CA CYS A 226 10.45 4.74 4.00
C CYS A 226 10.05 4.04 2.69
N VAL A 227 8.86 3.45 2.63
CA VAL A 227 8.34 2.80 1.42
C VAL A 227 7.52 3.83 0.64
N ASP A 228 7.78 3.99 -0.66
CA ASP A 228 6.97 4.85 -1.53
C ASP A 228 5.96 4.05 -2.32
N HIS A 229 6.36 2.88 -2.86
CA HIS A 229 5.47 1.98 -3.59
C HIS A 229 5.72 0.51 -3.28
N ILE A 230 4.70 -0.30 -3.51
CA ILE A 230 4.65 -1.75 -3.31
C ILE A 230 3.98 -2.33 -4.55
N ILE A 231 4.53 -3.41 -5.10
CA ILE A 231 3.97 -4.12 -6.26
C ILE A 231 4.04 -5.63 -6.03
N PRO A 232 2.94 -6.37 -6.22
CA PRO A 232 2.96 -7.82 -6.05
C PRO A 232 3.61 -8.52 -7.25
N PHE A 233 4.16 -9.71 -7.02
CA PHE A 233 4.62 -10.61 -8.09
C PHE A 233 4.52 -12.08 -7.68
N ASP A 234 4.31 -12.97 -8.66
CA ASP A 234 4.22 -14.42 -8.44
C ASP A 234 5.42 -15.19 -9.02
N GLU A 235 6.36 -14.53 -9.69
CA GLU A 235 7.58 -15.17 -10.19
C GLU A 235 8.54 -15.57 -9.05
N ASP A 236 9.33 -16.62 -9.24
CA ASP A 236 10.34 -17.03 -8.24
C ASP A 236 11.49 -16.01 -8.15
N ILE A 237 11.85 -15.41 -9.30
CA ILE A 237 12.81 -14.31 -9.41
C ILE A 237 12.08 -13.17 -10.14
N PRO A 238 12.11 -11.92 -9.65
CA PRO A 238 11.27 -10.83 -10.15
C PRO A 238 11.83 -10.19 -11.44
N PHE A 239 12.15 -10.98 -12.46
CA PHE A 239 12.76 -10.49 -13.70
C PHE A 239 11.84 -9.51 -14.43
N SER A 240 10.54 -9.80 -14.52
CA SER A 240 9.59 -8.90 -15.19
C SER A 240 9.49 -7.55 -14.48
N LEU A 241 9.46 -7.55 -13.14
CA LEU A 241 9.45 -6.32 -12.36
C LEU A 241 10.74 -5.51 -12.53
N ILE A 242 11.90 -6.18 -12.59
CA ILE A 242 13.18 -5.50 -12.81
C ILE A 242 13.21 -4.85 -14.20
N ARG A 243 12.68 -5.52 -15.24
CA ARG A 243 12.57 -4.93 -16.59
C ARG A 243 11.58 -3.76 -16.64
N LEU A 244 10.50 -3.85 -15.88
CA LEU A 244 9.48 -2.80 -15.77
C LEU A 244 10.02 -1.55 -15.05
N ILE A 245 10.66 -1.76 -13.91
CA ILE A 245 11.11 -0.70 -13.01
C ILE A 245 12.45 -0.11 -13.47
N GLN A 246 13.34 -0.96 -14.00
CA GLN A 246 14.74 -0.65 -14.34
C GLN A 246 15.40 0.13 -13.19
N PRO A 247 15.58 -0.47 -12.00
CA PRO A 247 16.03 0.29 -10.84
C PRO A 247 17.46 0.81 -10.99
N ASP A 248 17.73 2.03 -10.52
CA ASP A 248 19.10 2.56 -10.44
C ASP A 248 19.90 1.83 -9.36
N VAL A 249 19.21 1.36 -8.31
CA VAL A 249 19.78 0.52 -7.26
C VAL A 249 18.83 -0.63 -6.94
N PHE A 250 19.34 -1.85 -7.03
CA PHE A 250 18.67 -3.03 -6.49
C PHE A 250 19.30 -3.41 -5.16
N VAL A 251 18.49 -3.42 -4.10
CA VAL A 251 18.95 -3.72 -2.75
C VAL A 251 18.51 -5.12 -2.35
N LYS A 252 19.44 -5.91 -1.79
CA LYS A 252 19.14 -7.20 -1.18
C LYS A 252 19.80 -7.33 0.18
N GLY A 253 19.10 -7.96 1.14
CA GLY A 253 19.61 -8.19 2.49
C GLY A 253 19.98 -9.66 2.70
N GLY A 254 20.99 -9.90 3.53
CA GLY A 254 21.41 -11.26 3.92
C GLY A 254 22.82 -11.63 3.46
N ASP A 255 23.21 -12.87 3.71
CA ASP A 255 24.54 -13.42 3.38
C ASP A 255 24.65 -13.88 1.92
N TYR A 256 23.98 -13.16 1.02
CA TYR A 256 24.07 -13.42 -0.42
C TYR A 256 25.42 -12.90 -0.93
N THR A 257 26.14 -13.71 -1.69
CA THR A 257 27.24 -13.24 -2.53
C THR A 257 26.68 -12.82 -3.88
N ARG A 258 27.32 -11.86 -4.56
CA ARG A 258 26.90 -11.37 -5.90
C ARG A 258 26.66 -12.51 -6.88
N ASP A 259 27.50 -13.54 -6.85
CA ASP A 259 27.44 -14.72 -7.73
C ASP A 259 26.22 -15.63 -7.46
N LYS A 260 25.50 -15.42 -6.35
CA LYS A 260 24.30 -16.18 -5.96
C LYS A 260 22.99 -15.42 -6.22
N LEU A 261 23.05 -14.25 -6.88
CA LEU A 261 21.86 -13.46 -7.24
C LEU A 261 21.63 -13.51 -8.76
N PRO A 262 20.75 -14.40 -9.24
CA PRO A 262 20.44 -14.51 -10.68
C PRO A 262 20.01 -13.19 -11.32
N GLU A 263 19.34 -12.32 -10.54
CA GLU A 263 18.87 -11.03 -11.00
C GLU A 263 19.96 -9.94 -11.10
N ALA A 264 21.15 -10.15 -10.53
CA ALA A 264 22.20 -9.15 -10.52
C ALA A 264 22.68 -8.78 -11.92
N ALA A 265 22.87 -9.78 -12.79
CA ALA A 265 23.28 -9.58 -14.18
C ALA A 265 22.28 -8.71 -14.95
N LEU A 266 20.97 -8.95 -14.77
CA LEU A 266 19.93 -8.16 -15.42
C LEU A 266 19.91 -6.70 -14.94
N VAL A 267 20.04 -6.47 -13.64
CA VAL A 267 20.06 -5.12 -13.08
C VAL A 267 21.22 -4.31 -13.67
N GLU A 268 22.41 -4.93 -13.77
CA GLU A 268 23.61 -4.29 -14.31
C GLU A 268 23.53 -4.07 -15.83
N GLU A 269 22.95 -5.01 -16.59
CA GLU A 269 22.67 -4.85 -18.02
C GLU A 269 21.76 -3.63 -18.28
N LEU A 270 20.80 -3.39 -17.39
CA LEU A 270 19.90 -2.24 -17.44
C LEU A 270 20.53 -0.94 -16.88
N GLY A 271 21.81 -0.97 -16.50
CA GLY A 271 22.56 0.19 -15.98
C GLY A 271 22.37 0.47 -14.49
N GLY A 272 21.67 -0.39 -13.77
CA GLY A 272 21.50 -0.32 -12.32
C GLY A 272 22.69 -0.88 -11.54
N LYS A 273 22.70 -0.66 -10.22
CA LYS A 273 23.71 -1.20 -9.31
C LYS A 273 23.09 -2.14 -8.28
N VAL A 274 23.74 -3.26 -7.98
CA VAL A 274 23.32 -4.15 -6.89
C VAL A 274 24.02 -3.74 -5.59
N HIS A 275 23.25 -3.60 -4.52
CA HIS A 275 23.77 -3.31 -3.19
C HIS A 275 23.29 -4.37 -2.20
N ILE A 276 24.25 -5.09 -1.60
CA ILE A 276 23.96 -6.14 -0.62
C ILE A 276 24.19 -5.55 0.76
N LEU A 277 23.12 -5.45 1.54
CA LEU A 277 23.18 -4.96 2.91
C LEU A 277 23.49 -6.13 3.85
N PRO A 278 24.38 -5.92 4.84
CA PRO A 278 24.73 -6.94 5.81
C PRO A 278 23.49 -7.44 6.56
N TYR A 279 23.45 -8.75 6.85
CA TYR A 279 22.39 -9.32 7.66
C TYR A 279 22.43 -8.72 9.07
N ILE A 280 21.29 -8.24 9.56
CA ILE A 280 21.16 -7.75 10.92
C ILE A 280 20.68 -8.93 11.78
N GLU A 281 21.59 -9.49 12.58
CA GLU A 281 21.25 -10.59 13.51
C GLU A 281 20.21 -10.18 14.56
N ASN A 282 19.48 -11.19 15.07
CA ASN A 282 18.54 -11.22 16.20
C ASN A 282 17.02 -11.12 15.96
N HIS A 283 16.54 -10.91 14.73
CA HIS A 283 15.09 -10.93 14.49
C HIS A 283 14.77 -11.52 13.11
N SER A 284 14.21 -12.73 13.08
CA SER A 284 13.62 -13.33 11.89
C SER A 284 12.18 -13.76 12.19
N THR A 285 11.29 -13.70 11.20
CA THR A 285 9.92 -14.18 11.33
C THR A 285 9.85 -15.65 11.77
N SER A 286 10.81 -16.48 11.36
CA SER A 286 10.94 -17.87 11.84
C SER A 286 11.30 -17.91 13.32
N GLY A 287 12.28 -17.12 13.76
CA GLY A 287 12.69 -17.07 15.17
C GLY A 287 11.65 -16.48 16.13
N ILE A 288 10.71 -15.66 15.64
CA ILE A 288 9.54 -15.21 16.44
C ILE A 288 8.57 -16.38 16.64
N ILE A 289 8.30 -17.16 15.59
CA ILE A 289 7.36 -18.28 15.67
C ILE A 289 7.92 -19.45 16.45
N GLU A 290 9.20 -19.76 16.27
CA GLU A 290 9.88 -20.78 17.08
C GLU A 290 9.79 -20.43 18.57
N ARG A 291 9.94 -19.15 18.94
CA ARG A 291 9.72 -18.69 20.31
C ARG A 291 8.28 -18.90 20.77
N ILE A 292 7.29 -18.54 19.96
CA ILE A 292 5.86 -18.77 20.28
C ILE A 292 5.59 -20.26 20.48
N GLN A 293 6.10 -21.13 19.60
CA GLN A 293 5.94 -22.58 19.68
C GLN A 293 6.63 -23.16 20.92
N GLN A 294 7.84 -22.70 21.25
CA GLN A 294 8.56 -23.11 22.45
C GLN A 294 7.83 -22.70 23.73
N THR A 295 7.28 -21.49 23.79
CA THR A 295 6.46 -21.04 24.93
C THR A 295 5.21 -21.92 25.08
N LEU A 296 4.46 -22.15 23.99
CA LEU A 296 3.26 -23.00 24.03
C LEU A 296 3.58 -24.46 24.43
N VAL A 297 4.71 -25.01 23.97
CA VAL A 297 5.16 -26.36 24.37
C VAL A 297 5.53 -26.38 25.85
N ASN A 298 6.21 -25.35 26.36
CA ASN A 298 6.56 -25.27 27.78
C ASN A 298 5.31 -25.17 28.66
N ASP A 299 4.31 -24.40 28.24
CA ASP A 299 3.03 -24.27 28.95
C ASP A 299 2.28 -25.61 28.98
N LEU A 300 2.20 -26.32 27.83
CA LEU A 300 1.59 -27.65 27.72
C LEU A 300 2.34 -28.76 28.48
N VAL A 301 3.63 -28.59 28.74
CA VAL A 301 4.43 -29.52 29.57
C VAL A 301 4.26 -29.22 31.06
N SER A 302 4.08 -27.95 31.45
CA SER A 302 3.80 -27.56 32.83
C SER A 302 2.40 -27.92 33.33
N ASP A 303 1.44 -28.12 32.42
CA ASP A 303 0.04 -28.41 32.73
C ASP A 303 -0.31 -29.92 32.75
N ARG A 304 0.69 -30.81 32.65
CA ARG A 304 0.45 -32.24 32.89
C ARG A 304 0.32 -32.48 34.40
N PRO A 305 -0.78 -33.05 34.92
CA PRO A 305 -0.85 -33.41 36.32
C PRO A 305 0.24 -34.44 36.62
N ASN A 306 1.05 -34.12 37.61
CA ASN A 306 2.02 -35.02 38.22
C ASN A 306 1.27 -36.31 38.56
N LYS A 307 1.48 -37.40 37.80
CA LYS A 307 1.06 -38.72 38.28
C LYS A 307 1.94 -39.02 39.47
N GLU A 308 1.38 -38.88 40.66
CA GLU A 308 2.01 -39.32 41.90
C GLU A 308 2.54 -40.75 41.72
N PRO A 309 3.77 -41.04 42.17
CA PRO A 309 4.27 -42.40 42.17
C PRO A 309 3.43 -43.21 43.14
N ALA A 310 2.81 -44.29 42.64
CA ALA A 310 2.04 -45.22 43.44
C ALA A 310 2.84 -45.68 44.66
N GLU A 311 2.27 -45.46 45.85
CA GLU A 311 2.79 -45.93 47.13
C GLU A 311 3.08 -47.43 47.07
N THR A 312 4.36 -47.79 47.19
CA THR A 312 4.76 -49.15 47.49
C THR A 312 4.49 -49.43 48.96
N SER A 313 3.44 -50.18 49.26
CA SER A 313 3.30 -50.89 50.55
C SER A 313 3.80 -52.33 50.41
N PRO A 314 4.57 -52.86 51.38
CA PRO A 314 5.34 -54.09 51.21
C PRO A 314 4.49 -55.33 51.47
N ILE A 315 4.50 -56.30 50.56
CA ILE A 315 4.02 -57.66 50.82
C ILE A 315 5.21 -58.63 50.81
N GLU A 316 5.23 -59.43 51.85
CA GLU A 316 6.27 -60.30 52.37
C GLU A 316 6.85 -61.32 51.38
N LYS A 317 8.13 -61.63 51.58
CA LYS A 317 8.79 -62.81 51.03
C LYS A 317 8.08 -64.08 51.53
N LYS A 318 7.65 -64.94 50.60
CA LYS A 318 7.70 -66.40 50.78
C LYS A 318 8.18 -67.09 49.51
N THR A 319 9.15 -67.96 49.76
CA THR A 319 9.83 -68.94 48.91
C THR A 319 8.89 -69.75 48.02
N ASP A 320 9.26 -69.99 46.76
CA ASP A 320 9.65 -71.34 46.31
C ASP A 320 10.17 -71.34 44.86
N GLY A 321 11.09 -72.26 44.59
CA GLY A 321 11.85 -72.31 43.33
C GLY A 321 11.11 -72.89 42.13
N ARG A 322 11.69 -72.68 40.94
CA ARG A 322 12.04 -73.72 39.97
C ARG A 322 12.64 -73.13 38.70
N THR A 323 13.68 -73.81 38.26
CA THR A 323 14.42 -73.83 36.99
C THR A 323 13.53 -73.82 35.73
N LEU A 324 14.02 -73.26 34.62
CA LEU A 324 14.03 -73.79 33.21
C LEU A 324 14.21 -72.59 32.23
N LYS A 325 15.39 -72.42 31.59
CA LYS A 325 15.86 -72.97 30.29
C LYS A 325 15.32 -72.26 29.02
N ARG A 326 16.28 -71.67 28.28
CA ARG A 326 16.58 -71.79 26.82
C ARG A 326 15.52 -71.42 25.75
N ASN A 327 15.88 -70.48 24.88
CA ASN A 327 16.26 -70.65 23.44
C ASN A 327 16.23 -69.26 22.74
N LYS A 328 17.30 -68.69 22.16
CA LYS A 328 18.03 -68.98 20.89
C LYS A 328 17.15 -69.11 19.63
N SER A 329 17.19 -68.09 18.75
CA SER A 329 17.50 -68.14 17.30
C SER A 329 17.27 -66.72 16.70
N SER A 330 18.27 -65.97 16.21
CA SER A 330 19.02 -66.05 14.93
C SER A 330 18.09 -65.94 13.70
N ARG A 331 18.13 -64.93 12.82
CA ARG A 331 19.17 -64.61 11.80
C ARG A 331 18.73 -63.32 11.04
N LYS A 332 19.62 -62.35 10.85
CA LYS A 332 20.34 -61.95 9.60
C LYS A 332 19.53 -61.27 8.48
N GLN A 333 19.96 -60.04 8.17
CA GLN A 333 19.85 -59.17 6.95
C GLN A 333 20.17 -59.91 5.61
N PRO A 334 20.13 -59.32 4.35
CA PRO A 334 20.23 -57.89 3.95
C PRO A 334 19.51 -57.39 2.63
N VAL A 335 19.53 -56.04 2.48
CA VAL A 335 19.71 -55.13 1.31
C VAL A 335 19.51 -55.58 -0.17
N ALA A 336 18.76 -54.79 -0.97
CA ALA A 336 19.02 -54.37 -2.38
C ALA A 336 18.01 -53.26 -2.82
N LYS A 337 18.43 -52.03 -3.19
CA LYS A 337 18.69 -51.43 -4.54
C LYS A 337 17.47 -51.30 -5.50
N GLU A 338 16.98 -50.05 -5.66
CA GLU A 338 16.53 -49.25 -6.86
C GLU A 338 15.75 -49.89 -8.06
N PRO A 339 15.12 -49.15 -9.02
CA PRO A 339 15.08 -47.68 -9.26
C PRO A 339 13.70 -47.06 -9.68
N PHE A 340 13.72 -45.72 -9.84
CA PHE A 340 12.95 -44.81 -10.73
C PHE A 340 11.81 -45.35 -11.64
N SER A 341 10.71 -44.59 -11.70
CA SER A 341 9.99 -44.26 -12.95
C SER A 341 9.19 -42.96 -12.79
N LEU A 342 9.28 -42.12 -13.84
CA LEU A 342 8.51 -40.91 -14.07
C LEU A 342 7.05 -41.23 -14.44
N GLU A 343 6.14 -40.35 -14.05
CA GLU A 343 5.08 -39.80 -14.90
C GLU A 343 4.68 -38.40 -14.40
#